data_AF-A0A951ADA2-F1
#
_entry.id   AF-A0A951ADA2-F1
#
_cell.length_a   1.000
_cell.length_b   1.000
_cell.length_c   1.000
_cell.angle_alpha   90.00
_cell.angle_beta   90.00
_cell.angle_gamma   90.00
#
_symmetry.space_group_name_H-M   'P 1'
#
loop_
_entity.id
_entity.type
_entity.pdbx_description
1 polymer ?
#
loop_
_entity_poly.entity_id
_entity_poly.type
_entity_poly.pdbx_seq_one_letter_code
_entity_poly.pdbx_strand_id
1 'polypeptide(L)'
;VIWGGVCEKHPKIRIGFLESGGGWIAPWLDRMDRHFDDQGFNDSGLKTRPSELFQRNCWISFEPVEGSLKVLADYVGPNKIMWATDYPHPDGFFPGAPEMVRKQLQGTSSATQRQVLAEGAKSFYGLN
;
A
#
# COMPACT_ATOMS: atom_id res chain seq x y z
N VAL A 1 3.35 -2.11 13.42
CA VAL A 1 4.27 -3.02 12.71
C VAL A 1 5.54 -2.33 12.23
N ILE A 2 5.47 -1.13 11.63
CA ILE A 2 6.66 -0.35 11.24
C ILE A 2 7.31 0.31 12.48
N TRP A 3 6.64 1.27 13.13
CA TRP A 3 7.21 2.02 14.26
C TRP A 3 7.69 1.14 15.41
N GLY A 4 6.91 0.10 15.76
CA GLY A 4 7.27 -0.87 16.80
C GLY A 4 8.38 -1.88 16.41
N GLY A 5 9.01 -1.73 15.24
CA GLY A 5 10.19 -2.52 14.85
C GLY A 5 9.93 -3.95 14.37
N VAL A 6 8.68 -4.35 14.10
CA VAL A 6 8.37 -5.70 13.60
C VAL A 6 9.00 -5.92 12.22
N CYS A 7 8.81 -4.96 11.31
CA CYS A 7 9.39 -5.04 9.97
C CYS A 7 10.92 -5.07 10.00
N GLU A 8 11.55 -4.38 10.97
CA GLU A 8 13.00 -4.36 11.14
C GLU A 8 13.54 -5.71 11.65
N LYS A 9 12.89 -6.29 12.66
CA LYS A 9 13.27 -7.59 13.25
C LYS A 9 13.01 -8.78 12.31
N HIS A 10 12.01 -8.66 11.44
CA HIS A 10 11.59 -9.74 10.55
C HIS A 10 11.63 -9.28 9.08
N PRO A 11 12.83 -9.17 8.47
CA PRO A 11 12.98 -8.54 7.15
C PRO A 11 12.23 -9.27 6.02
N LYS A 12 11.85 -10.53 6.20
CA LYS A 12 11.09 -11.33 5.22
C LYS A 12 9.57 -11.33 5.45
N ILE A 13 9.07 -10.70 6.52
CA ILE A 13 7.63 -10.65 6.79
C ILE A 13 6.93 -9.85 5.69
N ARG A 14 5.75 -10.31 5.27
CA ARG A 14 4.87 -9.57 4.36
C ARG A 14 3.62 -9.17 5.12
N ILE A 15 3.25 -7.91 5.04
CA ILE A 15 2.11 -7.34 5.76
C ILE A 15 1.19 -6.67 4.73
N GLY A 16 -0.06 -7.12 4.68
CA GLY A 16 -1.12 -6.50 3.89
C GLY A 16 -2.08 -5.75 4.81
N PHE A 17 -2.36 -4.50 4.49
CA PHE A 17 -3.48 -3.75 5.07
C PHE A 17 -4.64 -3.86 4.09
N LEU A 18 -5.69 -4.59 4.47
CA LEU A 18 -6.83 -4.95 3.61
C LEU A 18 -8.10 -4.25 4.12
N GLU A 19 -8.99 -3.85 3.21
CA GLU A 19 -10.28 -3.19 3.51
C GLU A 19 -10.13 -1.92 4.38
N SER A 20 -8.94 -1.29 4.36
CA SER A 20 -8.62 -0.13 5.20
C SER A 20 -8.79 1.21 4.49
N GLY A 21 -9.09 1.18 3.19
CA GLY A 21 -8.71 2.22 2.25
C GLY A 21 -7.20 2.46 2.19
N GLY A 22 -6.73 3.07 1.11
CA GLY A 22 -5.30 3.32 0.89
C GLY A 22 -4.85 4.75 1.17
N GLY A 23 -5.79 5.71 1.14
CA GLY A 23 -5.50 7.15 1.27
C GLY A 23 -4.65 7.55 2.49
N TRP A 24 -4.83 6.88 3.62
CA TRP A 24 -4.16 7.23 4.88
C TRP A 24 -2.66 6.96 4.89
N ILE A 25 -2.14 6.12 3.97
CA ILE A 25 -0.75 5.68 4.04
C ILE A 25 0.24 6.83 3.83
N ALA A 26 -0.09 7.80 2.96
CA ALA A 26 0.80 8.92 2.67
C ALA A 26 1.10 9.80 3.90
N PRO A 27 0.10 10.38 4.59
CA PRO A 27 0.38 11.17 5.78
C PRO A 27 1.00 10.36 6.92
N TRP A 28 0.76 9.04 6.98
CA TRP A 28 1.39 8.18 7.98
C TRP A 28 2.87 7.94 7.71
N LEU A 29 3.25 7.63 6.47
CA LEU A 29 4.65 7.45 6.09
C LEU A 29 5.42 8.76 6.27
N ASP A 30 4.87 9.89 5.79
CA ASP A 30 5.46 11.22 5.98
C ASP A 30 5.66 11.54 7.48
N ARG A 31 4.65 11.25 8.31
CA ARG A 31 4.74 11.47 9.75
C ARG A 31 5.80 10.61 10.41
N MET A 32 5.82 9.32 10.14
CA MET A 32 6.82 8.42 10.73
C MET A 32 8.23 8.81 10.30
N ASP A 33 8.45 9.10 9.01
CA ASP A 33 9.73 9.54 8.49
C ASP A 33 10.22 10.83 9.15
N ARG A 34 9.34 11.82 9.34
CA ARG A 34 9.66 13.06 10.04
C ARG A 34 10.03 12.84 11.50
N HIS A 35 9.32 11.95 12.20
CA HIS A 35 9.64 11.61 13.60
C HIS A 35 10.93 10.80 13.70
N PHE A 36 11.25 10.00 12.68
CA PHE A 36 12.50 9.25 12.62
C PHE A 36 13.72 10.18 12.46
N ASP A 37 13.59 11.22 11.64
CA ASP A 37 14.65 12.22 11.43
C ASP A 37 14.88 13.12 12.65
N ASP A 38 13.85 13.32 13.47
CA ASP A 38 13.91 14.17 14.64
C ASP A 38 14.64 13.47 15.81
N GLN A 39 15.91 13.80 16.00
CA GLN A 39 16.76 13.21 17.05
C GLN A 39 16.29 13.53 18.48
N GLY A 40 15.40 14.52 18.67
CA GLY A 40 14.82 14.84 19.98
C GLY A 40 13.57 14.03 20.30
N PHE A 41 12.88 13.51 19.28
CA PHE A 41 11.59 12.83 19.41
C PHE A 41 11.58 11.38 18.90
N ASN A 42 12.65 10.91 18.25
CA ASN A 42 12.73 9.53 17.78
C ASN A 42 12.89 8.57 18.96
N ASP A 43 11.79 7.94 19.35
CA ASP A 43 11.70 6.91 20.38
C ASP A 43 11.61 5.48 19.80
N SER A 44 11.71 5.35 18.47
CA SER A 44 11.40 4.10 17.77
C SER A 44 12.46 3.01 17.94
N GLY A 45 13.71 3.41 18.18
CA GLY A 45 14.87 2.51 18.15
C GLY A 45 15.15 1.89 16.77
N LEU A 46 14.50 2.37 15.71
CA LEU A 46 14.70 1.89 14.34
C LEU A 46 16.05 2.36 13.78
N LYS A 47 16.65 1.50 12.95
CA LYS A 47 17.85 1.84 12.16
C LYS A 47 17.50 2.11 10.69
N THR A 48 16.37 1.60 10.23
CA THR A 48 15.87 1.76 8.86
C THR A 48 14.75 2.77 8.84
N ARG A 49 14.73 3.65 7.83
CA ARG A 49 13.69 4.66 7.67
C ARG A 49 12.30 3.98 7.56
N PRO A 50 11.24 4.51 8.21
CA PRO A 50 9.90 3.90 8.17
C PRO A 50 9.35 3.68 6.75
N SER A 51 9.54 4.62 5.83
CA SER A 51 9.16 4.45 4.42
C SER A 51 9.92 3.32 3.72
N GLU A 52 11.20 3.11 4.01
CA GLU A 52 11.97 1.98 3.50
C GLU A 52 11.47 0.64 4.07
N LEU A 53 11.09 0.62 5.35
CA LEU A 53 10.46 -0.55 5.96
C LEU A 53 9.11 -0.87 5.33
N PHE A 54 8.30 0.15 5.02
CA PHE A 54 7.06 -0.04 4.26
C PHE A 54 7.35 -0.60 2.87
N GLN A 55 8.29 0.00 2.14
CA GLN A 55 8.69 -0.47 0.82
C GLN A 55 9.18 -1.92 0.83
N ARG A 56 9.88 -2.35 1.88
CA ARG A 56 10.34 -3.74 1.99
C ARG A 56 9.21 -4.71 2.33
N ASN A 57 8.36 -4.36 3.31
CA ASN A 57 7.54 -5.36 4.01
C ASN A 57 6.03 -5.22 3.82
N CYS A 58 5.54 -4.11 3.29
CA CYS A 58 4.13 -3.76 3.37
C CYS A 58 3.46 -3.61 1.99
N TRP A 59 2.17 -3.90 1.96
CA TRP A 59 1.23 -3.65 0.86
C TRP A 59 -0.05 -3.05 1.43
N ILE A 60 -0.71 -2.22 0.65
CA ILE A 60 -1.91 -1.48 1.06
C ILE A 60 -3.02 -1.72 0.03
N SER A 61 -4.22 -2.05 0.50
CA SER A 61 -5.39 -2.16 -0.35
C SER A 61 -6.04 -0.80 -0.56
N PHE A 62 -6.56 -0.60 -1.76
CA PHE A 62 -7.46 0.49 -2.07
C PHE A 62 -8.81 -0.06 -2.49
N GLU A 63 -9.86 0.71 -2.20
CA GLU A 63 -11.17 0.46 -2.80
C GLU A 63 -11.18 0.92 -4.27
N PRO A 64 -11.90 0.21 -5.17
CA PRO A 64 -12.01 0.55 -6.59
C PRO A 64 -12.46 1.98 -6.92
N VAL A 65 -13.02 2.70 -5.95
CA VAL A 65 -13.55 4.06 -6.10
C VAL A 65 -12.64 5.14 -5.51
N GLU A 66 -11.57 4.79 -4.83
CA GLU A 66 -10.69 5.77 -4.18
C GLU A 66 -9.97 6.66 -5.20
N GLY A 67 -10.28 7.96 -5.21
CA GLY A 67 -9.62 8.94 -6.09
C GLY A 67 -8.14 9.16 -5.77
N SER A 68 -7.69 8.77 -4.58
CA SER A 68 -6.28 8.81 -4.16
C SER A 68 -5.43 7.71 -4.81
N LEU A 69 -6.04 6.66 -5.38
CA LEU A 69 -5.34 5.49 -5.90
C LEU A 69 -4.25 5.87 -6.92
N LYS A 70 -4.58 6.72 -7.90
CA LYS A 70 -3.62 7.11 -8.94
C LYS A 70 -2.42 7.86 -8.39
N VAL A 71 -2.66 8.90 -7.57
CA VAL A 71 -1.58 9.72 -7.00
C VAL A 71 -0.73 8.92 -6.02
N LEU A 72 -1.35 7.99 -5.27
CA LEU A 72 -0.62 7.15 -4.33
C LEU A 72 0.11 5.99 -5.00
N ALA A 73 -0.31 5.53 -6.18
CA ALA A 73 0.49 4.60 -6.98
C ALA A 73 1.86 5.19 -7.33
N ASP A 74 1.92 6.48 -7.66
CA ASP A 74 3.18 7.18 -7.93
C ASP A 74 4.01 7.40 -6.65
N TYR A 75 3.34 7.64 -5.51
CA TYR A 75 4.01 7.91 -4.22
C TYR A 75 4.53 6.64 -3.51
N VAL A 76 3.70 5.61 -3.34
CA VAL A 76 4.09 4.36 -2.64
C VAL A 76 4.62 3.28 -3.57
N GLY A 77 4.52 3.44 -4.89
CA GLY A 77 4.87 2.41 -5.85
C GLY A 77 3.65 1.56 -6.22
N PRO A 78 3.36 1.36 -7.53
CA PRO A 78 2.14 0.67 -7.95
C PRO A 78 2.15 -0.82 -7.57
N ASN A 79 3.33 -1.41 -7.44
CA ASN A 79 3.54 -2.80 -7.00
C ASN A 79 3.30 -3.02 -5.49
N LYS A 80 3.01 -1.96 -4.72
CA LYS A 80 2.62 -2.01 -3.31
C LYS A 80 1.12 -1.90 -3.10
N ILE A 81 0.38 -1.67 -4.18
CA ILE A 81 -1.07 -1.53 -4.15
C ILE A 81 -1.72 -2.89 -4.43
N MET A 82 -2.76 -3.17 -3.66
CA MET A 82 -3.74 -4.23 -3.92
C MET A 82 -5.14 -3.61 -3.94
N TRP A 83 -6.13 -4.40 -4.35
CA TRP A 83 -7.54 -4.04 -4.27
C TRP A 83 -8.34 -5.34 -4.21
N ALA A 84 -9.58 -5.25 -3.77
CA ALA A 84 -10.50 -6.38 -3.72
C ALA A 84 -11.88 -5.95 -4.21
N THR A 85 -12.73 -6.94 -4.49
CA THR A 85 -14.17 -6.68 -4.69
C THR A 85 -14.92 -6.63 -3.36
N ASP A 86 -14.27 -7.06 -2.28
CA ASP A 86 -14.85 -7.26 -0.96
C ASP A 86 -16.18 -8.04 -0.98
N TYR A 87 -16.24 -9.09 -1.79
CA TYR A 87 -17.44 -9.92 -1.88
C TYR A 87 -17.52 -10.83 -0.64
N PRO A 88 -18.70 -11.00 0.00
CA PRO A 88 -20.03 -10.54 -0.42
C PRO A 88 -20.55 -9.32 0.36
N HIS A 89 -19.67 -8.41 0.81
CA HIS A 89 -20.08 -7.31 1.66
C HIS A 89 -21.10 -6.38 0.97
N PRO A 90 -22.05 -5.79 1.72
CA PRO A 90 -23.04 -4.86 1.17
C PRO A 90 -22.44 -3.61 0.52
N ASP A 91 -21.27 -3.19 0.98
CA ASP A 91 -20.47 -2.07 0.49
C ASP A 91 -19.35 -2.51 -0.47
N GLY A 92 -19.28 -3.81 -0.80
CA GLY A 92 -18.35 -4.35 -1.78
C GLY A 92 -18.66 -3.96 -3.23
N PHE A 93 -17.70 -4.20 -4.10
CA PHE A 93 -17.69 -3.81 -5.52
C PHE A 93 -17.83 -5.02 -6.44
N PHE A 94 -18.82 -5.87 -6.18
CA PHE A 94 -19.10 -7.04 -7.00
C PHE A 94 -20.51 -7.00 -7.61
N PRO A 95 -20.66 -7.23 -8.94
CA PRO A 95 -19.63 -7.37 -9.97
C PRO A 95 -19.07 -6.01 -10.46
N GLY A 96 -17.91 -6.02 -11.12
CA GLY A 96 -17.40 -4.87 -11.90
C GLY A 96 -16.19 -4.11 -11.33
N ALA A 97 -15.67 -4.48 -10.16
CA ALA A 97 -14.47 -3.86 -9.60
C ALA A 97 -13.25 -3.75 -10.55
N PRO A 98 -12.90 -4.76 -11.39
CA PRO A 98 -11.76 -4.63 -12.30
C PRO A 98 -11.88 -3.42 -13.25
N GLU A 99 -13.06 -3.16 -13.79
CA GLU A 99 -13.34 -2.03 -14.69
C GLU A 99 -13.28 -0.70 -13.94
N MET A 100 -13.75 -0.67 -12.69
CA MET A 100 -13.70 0.51 -11.83
C MET A 100 -12.25 0.91 -11.51
N VAL A 101 -11.39 -0.04 -11.14
CA VAL A 101 -9.96 0.20 -10.91
C VAL A 101 -9.27 0.69 -12.18
N ARG A 102 -9.55 0.07 -13.35
CA ARG A 102 -9.02 0.54 -14.64
C ARG A 102 -9.42 1.98 -14.94
N LYS A 103 -10.65 2.37 -14.61
CA LYS A 103 -11.12 3.75 -14.77
C LYS A 103 -10.33 4.73 -13.89
N GLN A 104 -10.08 4.38 -12.62
CA GLN A 104 -9.27 5.22 -11.73
C GLN A 104 -7.82 5.39 -12.22
N LEU A 105 -7.28 4.37 -12.88
CA LEU A 105 -5.91 4.37 -13.40
C LEU A 105 -5.79 5.01 -14.80
N GLN A 106 -6.85 5.59 -15.36
CA GLN A 106 -6.79 6.22 -16.69
C GLN A 106 -5.69 7.29 -16.76
N GLY A 107 -4.94 7.27 -17.87
CA GLY A 107 -3.81 8.16 -18.11
C GLY A 107 -2.52 7.80 -17.35
N THR A 108 -2.49 6.70 -16.60
CA THR A 108 -1.23 6.12 -16.08
C THR A 108 -0.58 5.21 -17.12
N SER A 109 0.70 4.90 -16.94
CA SER A 109 1.42 3.98 -17.81
C SER A 109 0.82 2.56 -17.78
N SER A 110 0.98 1.81 -18.87
CA SER A 110 0.55 0.40 -18.88
C SER A 110 1.28 -0.44 -17.82
N ALA A 111 2.49 -0.06 -17.40
CA ALA A 111 3.21 -0.72 -16.32
C ALA A 111 2.53 -0.50 -14.97
N THR A 112 2.17 0.75 -14.65
CA THR A 112 1.39 1.11 -13.45
C THR A 112 0.08 0.33 -13.40
N GLN A 113 -0.65 0.28 -14.52
CA GLN A 113 -1.92 -0.46 -14.59
C GLN A 113 -1.74 -1.94 -14.31
N ARG A 114 -0.76 -2.61 -14.95
CA ARG A 114 -0.48 -4.04 -14.69
C ARG A 114 -0.12 -4.30 -13.24
N GLN A 115 0.71 -3.42 -12.67
CA GLN A 115 1.17 -3.56 -11.29
C GLN A 115 0.03 -3.47 -10.28
N VAL A 116 -0.82 -2.45 -10.41
CA VAL A 116 -1.97 -2.27 -9.51
C VAL A 116 -3.03 -3.35 -9.73
N LEU A 117 -3.31 -3.72 -11.00
CA LEU A 117 -4.37 -4.68 -11.30
C LEU A 117 -4.04 -6.11 -10.88
N ALA A 118 -2.75 -6.50 -10.89
CA ALA A 118 -2.37 -7.89 -10.63
C ALA A 118 -1.02 -8.06 -9.92
N GLU A 119 0.04 -7.37 -10.35
CA GLU A 119 1.40 -7.74 -9.90
C GLU A 119 1.65 -7.44 -8.42
N GLY A 120 0.99 -6.41 -7.85
CA GLY A 120 1.07 -6.12 -6.41
C GLY A 120 0.54 -7.27 -5.56
N ALA A 121 -0.66 -7.77 -5.89
CA ALA A 121 -1.25 -8.93 -5.24
C ALA A 121 -0.44 -10.21 -5.50
N LYS A 122 -0.01 -10.46 -6.74
CA LYS A 122 0.84 -11.62 -7.06
C LYS A 122 2.12 -11.63 -6.23
N SER A 123 2.79 -10.48 -6.11
CA SER A 123 4.01 -10.32 -5.32
C SER A 123 3.77 -10.58 -3.84
N PHE A 124 2.69 -10.03 -3.27
CA PHE A 124 2.32 -10.24 -1.88
C PHE A 124 2.03 -11.72 -1.56
N TYR A 125 1.15 -12.35 -2.36
CA TYR A 125 0.71 -13.73 -2.15
C TYR A 125 1.69 -14.79 -2.67
N GLY A 126 2.71 -14.42 -3.45
CA GLY A 126 3.65 -15.37 -4.05
C GLY A 126 3.03 -16.21 -5.16
N LEU A 127 2.13 -15.61 -5.96
CA LEU A 127 1.43 -16.28 -7.06
C LEU A 127 2.19 -16.06 -8.39
N ASN A 128 2.37 -17.14 -9.15
CA ASN A 128 2.97 -17.11 -10.49
C ASN A 128 1.92 -16.76 -11.56
#